data_AF-A0A970K7C1-F1
#
_entry.id   AF-A0A970K7C1-F1
#
_cell.length_a   1.000
_cell.length_b   1.000
_cell.length_c   1.000
_cell.angle_alpha   90.00
_cell.angle_beta   90.00
_cell.angle_gamma   90.00
#
_symmetry.space_group_name_H-M   'P 1'
#
loop_
_entity.id
_entity.type
_entity.pdbx_description
1 polymer ?
#
loop_
_entity_poly.entity_id
_entity_poly.type
_entity_poly.pdbx_seq_one_letter_code
_entity_poly.pdbx_strand_id
1 'polypeptide(L)'
;MMWQRAQGLREINDSQQEGGLLLCADALETDLSAYLGQVQMIYLDLPGATGQDYSCKLRVGEKGWETSRQAINLPAYSDYVKPDDQQYLHDLRRMLDLSHALLTDSGSLFLHVEANTLARARLLMDEVFGENNFKNQIIWTYQAGGRSKKHFSRKHDVILFYAKSTAHFFDITQVPVTRKEERSNHLKRHVDEHGRSYRSIKTGGKEYIYYDDEPVYPDDVWADVALLQQKDPQRTGYPGQKPQALMDRMLLSTTKPGDLVADLACGSGSLLMSAANNQRHFLGIDKSPVAFAVSRKRLAPYRLVCQAPFSDHGAMLDASSVPGIGYYTVGINSYIVPEEDLVGFETQPKGLPIRGLDLVDQWCAGLMNKGVFVAYASSVRQKQTPVLQTQLEVPLLRGTVSILLIDVLGRRTLWTATPVM
;
A
#
# COMPACT_ATOMS: atom_id res chain seq x y z
N MET A 1 24.77 21.43 -19.04
CA MET A 1 23.29 21.62 -19.09
C MET A 1 22.87 22.11 -17.72
N MET A 2 22.00 23.13 -17.64
CA MET A 2 21.29 23.42 -16.39
C MET A 2 20.10 22.46 -16.29
N TRP A 3 19.88 21.88 -15.12
CA TRP A 3 18.75 21.00 -14.85
C TRP A 3 17.74 21.75 -13.97
N GLN A 4 16.48 21.85 -14.40
CA GLN A 4 15.41 22.48 -13.60
C GLN A 4 14.67 21.43 -12.76
N ARG A 5 14.33 21.78 -11.51
CA ARG A 5 13.78 20.86 -10.49
C ARG A 5 12.28 21.04 -10.23
N ALA A 6 11.57 19.95 -9.93
CA ALA A 6 10.18 19.91 -9.45
C ALA A 6 9.98 18.85 -8.36
N GLN A 7 8.96 19.00 -7.49
CA GLN A 7 8.54 17.91 -6.58
C GLN A 7 7.55 16.97 -7.29
N GLY A 8 7.81 15.66 -7.20
CA GLY A 8 6.91 14.63 -7.72
C GLY A 8 5.98 14.09 -6.64
N LEU A 9 4.94 14.84 -6.27
CA LEU A 9 4.00 14.45 -5.20
C LEU A 9 2.79 13.63 -5.70
N ARG A 10 2.57 13.60 -7.03
CA ARG A 10 1.42 12.96 -7.68
C ARG A 10 1.84 12.01 -8.80
N GLU A 11 1.52 10.73 -8.65
CA GLU A 11 1.85 9.68 -9.63
C GLU A 11 0.62 8.98 -10.18
N ILE A 12 0.48 8.97 -11.49
CA ILE A 12 -0.50 8.18 -12.23
C ILE A 12 0.25 6.97 -12.81
N ASN A 13 -0.18 5.77 -12.50
CA ASN A 13 0.27 4.59 -13.23
C ASN A 13 -0.54 4.54 -14.54
N ASP A 14 0.11 4.53 -15.71
CA ASP A 14 -0.59 4.43 -17.00
C ASP A 14 0.06 3.35 -17.84
N SER A 15 -0.44 2.13 -17.69
CA SER A 15 -0.40 1.16 -18.78
C SER A 15 -1.76 1.22 -19.47
N GLN A 16 -1.81 1.10 -20.80
CA GLN A 16 -2.99 1.42 -21.63
C GLN A 16 -4.28 0.61 -21.34
N GLN A 17 -4.35 -0.16 -20.25
CA GLN A 17 -5.58 -0.74 -19.70
C GLN A 17 -5.67 -0.70 -18.16
N GLU A 18 -4.61 -0.32 -17.44
CA GLU A 18 -4.51 -0.49 -15.99
C GLU A 18 -3.69 0.66 -15.39
N GLY A 19 -4.32 1.42 -14.49
CA GLY A 19 -3.72 2.59 -13.87
C GLY A 19 -4.18 2.85 -12.44
N GLY A 20 -3.29 3.38 -11.60
CA GLY A 20 -3.56 3.70 -10.21
C GLY A 20 -2.84 4.97 -9.80
N LEU A 21 -3.49 5.80 -8.98
CA LEU A 21 -2.96 7.05 -8.45
C LEU A 21 -2.28 6.78 -7.11
N LEU A 22 -1.03 7.23 -6.96
CA LEU A 22 -0.31 7.25 -5.68
C LEU A 22 0.06 8.70 -5.34
N LEU A 23 -0.30 9.16 -4.13
CA LEU A 23 -0.08 10.53 -3.65
C LEU A 23 0.72 10.54 -2.34
N CYS A 24 1.68 11.45 -2.24
CA CYS A 24 2.31 11.81 -0.97
C CYS A 24 1.62 13.06 -0.40
N ALA A 25 0.54 12.86 0.34
CA ALA A 25 -0.28 13.95 0.86
C ALA A 25 -1.11 13.49 2.05
N ASP A 26 -1.68 14.43 2.79
CA ASP A 26 -2.74 14.12 3.74
C ASP A 26 -4.07 13.97 2.99
N ALA A 27 -4.72 12.80 3.11
CA ALA A 27 -5.98 12.53 2.43
C ALA A 27 -7.10 13.50 2.84
N LEU A 28 -7.07 14.02 4.08
CA LEU A 28 -8.07 14.97 4.58
C LEU A 28 -7.89 16.38 4.04
N GLU A 29 -6.71 16.69 3.51
CA GLU A 29 -6.35 18.01 2.96
C GLU A 29 -6.16 17.97 1.43
N THR A 30 -6.41 16.81 0.82
CA THR A 30 -6.29 16.60 -0.63
C THR A 30 -7.66 16.74 -1.30
N ASP A 31 -7.73 17.47 -2.42
CA ASP A 31 -8.95 17.51 -3.25
C ASP A 31 -9.15 16.18 -3.98
N LEU A 32 -10.14 15.41 -3.53
CA LEU A 32 -10.56 14.13 -4.10
C LEU A 32 -11.94 14.22 -4.77
N SER A 33 -12.42 15.42 -5.09
CA SER A 33 -13.75 15.64 -5.67
C SER A 33 -13.97 14.84 -6.96
N ALA A 34 -12.90 14.62 -7.73
CA ALA A 34 -12.92 13.83 -8.95
C ALA A 34 -13.18 12.33 -8.74
N TYR A 35 -13.15 11.83 -7.51
CA TYR A 35 -13.34 10.42 -7.15
C TYR A 35 -14.62 10.16 -6.33
N LEU A 36 -15.42 11.19 -6.07
CA LEU A 36 -16.68 11.04 -5.35
C LEU A 36 -17.61 10.05 -6.07
N GLY A 37 -18.18 9.12 -5.32
CA GLY A 37 -19.09 8.10 -5.83
C GLY A 37 -18.48 7.06 -6.78
N GLN A 38 -17.15 6.93 -6.86
CA GLN A 38 -16.47 6.08 -7.85
C GLN A 38 -15.66 4.93 -7.25
N VAL A 39 -15.39 4.95 -5.94
CA VAL A 39 -14.56 3.93 -5.30
C VAL A 39 -15.40 2.72 -4.90
N GLN A 40 -15.04 1.52 -5.34
CA GLN A 40 -15.78 0.30 -5.01
C GLN A 40 -15.37 -0.29 -3.65
N MET A 41 -14.10 -0.18 -3.28
CA MET A 41 -13.60 -0.67 -1.99
C MET A 41 -12.64 0.32 -1.36
N ILE A 42 -12.79 0.57 -0.07
CA ILE A 42 -11.83 1.31 0.74
C ILE A 42 -11.29 0.40 1.85
N TYR A 43 -9.97 0.39 2.02
CA TYR A 43 -9.32 -0.16 3.22
C TYR A 43 -8.73 1.00 4.02
N LEU A 44 -8.92 0.98 5.34
CA LEU A 44 -8.34 1.96 6.26
C LEU A 44 -7.63 1.24 7.41
N ASP A 45 -6.40 1.69 7.66
CA ASP A 45 -5.55 1.25 8.77
C ASP A 45 -4.81 2.47 9.32
N LEU A 46 -5.57 3.30 10.04
CA LEU A 46 -5.05 4.53 10.62
C LEU A 46 -4.06 4.24 11.76
N PRO A 47 -3.15 5.18 12.09
CA PRO A 47 -2.31 5.06 13.28
C PRO A 47 -3.13 4.71 14.52
N GLY A 48 -2.55 3.85 15.36
CA GLY A 48 -3.15 3.39 16.59
C GLY A 48 -3.17 4.49 17.65
N ALA A 49 -3.55 4.10 18.86
CA ALA A 49 -3.69 5.04 19.97
C ALA A 49 -2.85 4.61 21.17
N THR A 50 -1.57 4.34 20.91
CA THR A 50 -0.60 3.84 21.90
C THR A 50 0.42 4.90 22.35
N GLY A 51 0.47 6.06 21.68
CA GLY A 51 1.46 7.11 21.90
C GLY A 51 2.89 6.73 21.47
N GLN A 52 3.05 5.70 20.64
CA GLN A 52 4.34 5.25 20.12
C GLN A 52 4.70 5.92 18.80
N ASP A 53 5.99 6.20 18.62
CA ASP A 53 6.56 6.61 17.35
C ASP A 53 7.11 5.40 16.60
N TYR A 54 6.80 5.32 15.30
CA TYR A 54 7.25 4.26 14.44
C TYR A 54 8.25 4.79 13.42
N SER A 55 9.32 4.01 13.21
CA SER A 55 10.34 4.29 12.20
C SER A 55 10.49 3.14 11.22
N CYS A 56 10.96 3.47 10.03
CA CYS A 56 11.29 2.54 8.98
C CYS A 56 12.80 2.57 8.75
N LYS A 57 13.42 1.40 8.82
CA LYS A 57 14.85 1.23 8.53
C LYS A 57 15.06 1.08 7.03
N LEU A 58 15.54 2.14 6.37
CA LEU A 58 15.86 2.13 4.95
C LEU A 58 17.32 1.74 4.73
N ARG A 59 17.57 0.74 3.87
CA ARG A 59 18.93 0.33 3.47
C ARG A 59 19.52 1.38 2.53
N VAL A 60 20.79 1.72 2.73
CA VAL A 60 21.46 2.80 2.01
C VAL A 60 22.62 2.26 1.20
N GLY A 61 22.72 2.69 -0.06
CA GLY A 61 23.77 2.26 -0.98
C GLY A 61 23.75 0.76 -1.28
N GLU A 62 24.65 0.34 -2.17
CA GLU A 62 24.75 -1.07 -2.61
C GLU A 62 25.01 -2.02 -1.43
N LYS A 63 26.02 -1.68 -0.61
CA LYS A 63 26.38 -2.46 0.57
C LYS A 63 25.25 -2.58 1.59
N GLY A 64 24.42 -1.54 1.73
CA GLY A 64 23.23 -1.59 2.59
C GLY A 64 22.22 -2.60 2.10
N TRP A 65 21.97 -2.65 0.78
CA TRP A 65 21.05 -3.61 0.18
C TRP A 65 21.57 -5.05 0.15
N GLU A 66 22.89 -5.25 0.00
CA GLU A 66 23.54 -6.56 0.10
C GLU A 66 23.55 -7.12 1.53
N THR A 67 23.97 -6.29 2.50
CA THR A 67 24.32 -6.77 3.84
C THR A 67 23.26 -6.45 4.90
N SER A 68 22.35 -5.53 4.63
CA SER A 68 21.42 -4.92 5.61
C SER A 68 22.10 -4.23 6.81
N ARG A 69 23.42 -4.00 6.75
CA ARG A 69 24.20 -3.36 7.84
C ARG A 69 24.27 -1.85 7.73
N GLN A 70 24.14 -1.31 6.52
CA GLN A 70 24.14 0.13 6.23
C GLN A 70 22.71 0.63 6.01
N ALA A 71 22.24 1.51 6.89
CA ALA A 71 20.87 1.98 6.86
C ALA A 71 20.71 3.36 7.50
N ILE A 72 19.61 4.01 7.17
CA ILE A 72 19.09 5.22 7.81
C ILE A 72 17.72 4.90 8.42
N ASN A 73 17.49 5.35 9.65
CA ASN A 73 16.19 5.22 10.30
C ASN A 73 15.37 6.48 10.02
N LEU A 74 14.23 6.30 9.36
CA LEU A 74 13.35 7.39 8.97
C LEU A 74 12.04 7.32 9.76
N PRO A 75 11.44 8.44 10.16
CA PRO A 75 10.11 8.45 10.76
C PRO A 75 9.09 7.90 9.75
N ALA A 76 8.25 6.97 10.21
CA ALA A 76 7.18 6.38 9.41
C ALA A 76 5.87 7.10 9.73
N TYR A 77 5.40 6.96 10.97
CA TYR A 77 4.20 7.60 11.51
C TYR A 77 4.26 7.59 13.05
N SER A 78 3.39 8.38 13.67
CA SER A 78 3.20 8.41 15.12
C SER A 78 1.76 8.03 15.44
N ASP A 79 1.58 7.22 16.47
CA ASP A 79 0.27 6.94 17.03
C ASP A 79 -0.29 8.16 17.77
N TYR A 80 -1.61 8.20 17.87
CA TYR A 80 -2.30 9.12 18.77
C TYR A 80 -1.95 8.77 20.23
N VAL A 81 -2.02 9.76 21.11
CA VAL A 81 -1.57 9.61 22.50
C VAL A 81 -2.39 8.55 23.25
N LYS A 82 -3.71 8.55 23.03
CA LYS A 82 -4.64 7.65 23.74
C LYS A 82 -5.93 7.43 22.96
N PRO A 83 -6.69 6.34 23.21
CA PRO A 83 -7.86 5.97 22.40
C PRO A 83 -9.07 6.91 22.51
N ASP A 84 -9.16 7.69 23.59
CA ASP A 84 -10.19 8.71 23.83
C ASP A 84 -9.70 10.12 23.47
N ASP A 85 -8.59 10.23 22.74
CA ASP A 85 -8.11 11.48 22.19
C ASP A 85 -9.17 12.06 21.25
N GLN A 86 -9.59 13.30 21.52
CA GLN A 86 -10.58 14.00 20.70
C GLN A 86 -10.07 14.18 19.28
N GLN A 87 -8.75 14.35 19.09
CA GLN A 87 -8.12 14.45 17.78
C GLN A 87 -8.27 13.13 17.01
N TYR A 88 -8.00 11.99 17.65
CA TYR A 88 -8.17 10.68 17.03
C TYR A 88 -9.60 10.45 16.53
N LEU A 89 -10.59 10.72 17.38
CA LEU A 89 -12.01 10.53 17.03
C LEU A 89 -12.46 11.51 15.95
N HIS A 90 -11.96 12.75 15.99
CA HIS A 90 -12.23 13.76 14.97
C HIS A 90 -11.67 13.34 13.60
N ASP A 91 -10.39 12.92 13.56
CA ASP A 91 -9.74 12.50 12.32
C ASP A 91 -10.34 11.21 11.77
N LEU A 92 -10.65 10.24 12.64
CA LEU A 92 -11.37 9.03 12.25
C LEU A 92 -12.73 9.37 11.65
N ARG A 93 -13.50 10.28 12.27
CA ARG A 93 -14.79 10.73 11.73
C ARG A 93 -14.63 11.37 10.35
N ARG A 94 -13.69 12.31 10.18
CA ARG A 94 -13.42 12.96 8.88
C ARG A 94 -13.04 11.93 7.82
N MET A 95 -12.22 10.93 8.17
CA MET A 95 -11.83 9.85 7.27
C MET A 95 -13.00 8.95 6.88
N LEU A 96 -13.91 8.65 7.81
CA LEU A 96 -15.12 7.87 7.54
C LEU A 96 -16.09 8.66 6.64
N ASP A 97 -16.31 9.95 6.90
CA ASP A 97 -17.17 10.81 6.08
C ASP A 97 -16.63 10.92 4.65
N LEU A 98 -15.32 11.15 4.49
CA LEU A 98 -14.63 11.13 3.20
C LEU A 98 -14.79 9.78 2.50
N SER A 99 -14.57 8.68 3.23
CA SER A 99 -14.70 7.32 2.67
C SER A 99 -16.12 7.06 2.18
N HIS A 100 -17.13 7.42 2.96
CA HIS A 100 -18.54 7.28 2.57
C HIS A 100 -18.87 8.08 1.29
N ALA A 101 -18.32 9.29 1.17
CA ALA A 101 -18.52 10.15 0.00
C ALA A 101 -17.83 9.60 -1.27
N LEU A 102 -16.64 8.99 -1.13
CA LEU A 102 -15.89 8.38 -2.22
C LEU A 102 -16.52 7.09 -2.74
N LEU A 103 -17.16 6.30 -1.87
CA LEU A 103 -17.67 4.99 -2.22
C LEU A 103 -18.83 5.05 -3.26
N THR A 104 -18.89 4.08 -4.16
CA THR A 104 -20.08 3.79 -4.98
C THR A 104 -21.22 3.29 -4.07
N ASP A 105 -22.47 3.31 -4.55
CA ASP A 105 -23.61 2.78 -3.77
C ASP A 105 -23.47 1.29 -3.43
N SER A 106 -22.79 0.51 -4.30
CA SER A 106 -22.45 -0.89 -4.08
C SER A 106 -21.14 -1.09 -3.30
N GLY A 107 -20.50 -0.02 -2.86
CA GLY A 107 -19.15 -0.01 -2.32
C GLY A 107 -19.04 -0.50 -0.88
N SER A 108 -17.82 -0.89 -0.50
CA SER A 108 -17.50 -1.48 0.81
C SER A 108 -16.32 -0.80 1.49
N LEU A 109 -16.39 -0.67 2.82
CA LEU A 109 -15.30 -0.18 3.67
C LEU A 109 -14.85 -1.27 4.64
N PHE A 110 -13.54 -1.48 4.69
CA PHE A 110 -12.87 -2.31 5.69
C PHE A 110 -11.99 -1.43 6.57
N LEU A 111 -12.35 -1.32 7.85
CA LEU A 111 -11.57 -0.57 8.84
C LEU A 111 -10.84 -1.53 9.78
N HIS A 112 -9.51 -1.55 9.69
CA HIS A 112 -8.66 -2.25 10.64
C HIS A 112 -8.61 -1.48 11.96
N VAL A 113 -8.89 -2.14 13.08
CA VAL A 113 -8.95 -1.49 14.39
C VAL A 113 -8.23 -2.28 15.46
N GLU A 114 -7.63 -1.53 16.39
CA GLU A 114 -7.06 -2.08 17.61
C GLU A 114 -8.15 -2.35 18.66
N ALA A 115 -7.86 -3.25 19.60
CA ALA A 115 -8.81 -3.64 20.64
C ALA A 115 -9.27 -2.47 21.54
N ASN A 116 -8.44 -1.44 21.73
CA ASN A 116 -8.70 -0.27 22.56
C ASN A 116 -9.56 0.80 21.86
N THR A 117 -9.58 0.82 20.52
CA THR A 117 -10.33 1.79 19.69
C THR A 117 -11.60 1.18 19.09
N LEU A 118 -11.68 -0.15 18.99
CA LEU A 118 -12.77 -0.93 18.39
C LEU A 118 -14.18 -0.39 18.71
N ALA A 119 -14.52 -0.24 20.00
CA ALA A 119 -15.88 0.16 20.38
C ALA A 119 -16.23 1.57 19.88
N ARG A 120 -15.28 2.50 19.93
CA ARG A 120 -15.47 3.89 19.47
C ARG A 120 -15.55 3.95 17.94
N ALA A 121 -14.65 3.23 17.27
CA ALA A 121 -14.67 3.12 15.82
C ALA A 121 -15.98 2.51 15.31
N ARG A 122 -16.48 1.45 15.97
CA ARG A 122 -17.75 0.81 15.63
C ARG A 122 -18.92 1.79 15.68
N LEU A 123 -19.07 2.52 16.77
CA LEU A 123 -20.16 3.51 16.93
C LEU A 123 -20.08 4.64 15.90
N LEU A 124 -18.88 5.14 15.61
CA LEU A 124 -18.69 6.15 14.56
C LEU A 124 -19.04 5.60 13.16
N MET A 125 -18.71 4.34 12.88
CA MET A 125 -19.14 3.71 11.62
C MET A 125 -20.66 3.53 11.56
N ASP A 126 -21.32 3.17 12.66
CA ASP A 126 -22.80 3.09 12.71
C ASP A 126 -23.43 4.47 12.44
N GLU A 127 -22.86 5.56 12.96
CA GLU A 127 -23.33 6.93 12.69
C GLU A 127 -23.16 7.35 11.23
N VAL A 128 -22.04 7.00 10.60
CA VAL A 128 -21.71 7.46 9.23
C VAL A 128 -22.36 6.58 8.17
N PHE A 129 -22.30 5.26 8.33
CA PHE A 129 -22.78 4.29 7.35
C PHE A 129 -24.18 3.77 7.66
N GLY A 130 -24.68 3.94 8.88
CA GLY A 130 -25.92 3.35 9.36
C GLY A 130 -25.72 1.92 9.86
N GLU A 131 -26.31 1.61 11.03
CA GLU A 131 -26.19 0.30 11.69
C GLU A 131 -26.64 -0.87 10.80
N ASN A 132 -27.68 -0.67 9.98
CA ASN A 132 -28.19 -1.69 9.06
C ASN A 132 -27.21 -2.04 7.92
N ASN A 133 -26.18 -1.21 7.70
CA ASN A 133 -25.15 -1.44 6.68
C ASN A 133 -23.90 -2.13 7.24
N PHE A 134 -23.83 -2.36 8.56
CA PHE A 134 -22.83 -3.25 9.14
C PHE A 134 -22.99 -4.66 8.57
N LYS A 135 -21.87 -5.26 8.13
CA LYS A 135 -21.85 -6.63 7.63
C LYS A 135 -21.32 -7.55 8.70
N ASN A 136 -20.01 -7.53 8.93
CA ASN A 136 -19.34 -8.43 9.86
C ASN A 136 -18.25 -7.73 10.67
N GLN A 137 -17.93 -8.34 11.80
CA GLN A 137 -16.69 -8.10 12.53
C GLN A 137 -15.74 -9.25 12.22
N ILE A 138 -14.79 -9.01 11.32
CA ILE A 138 -13.83 -10.03 10.91
C ILE A 138 -12.75 -10.15 11.97
N ILE A 139 -12.53 -11.37 12.46
CA ILE A 139 -11.49 -11.71 13.43
C ILE A 139 -10.33 -12.35 12.68
N TRP A 140 -9.28 -11.57 12.44
CA TRP A 140 -8.06 -12.09 11.82
C TRP A 140 -7.12 -12.65 12.89
N THR A 141 -7.08 -13.98 13.01
CA THR A 141 -6.34 -14.68 14.06
C THR A 141 -4.98 -15.16 13.58
N TYR A 142 -4.01 -15.18 14.50
CA TYR A 142 -2.65 -15.65 14.22
C TYR A 142 -1.99 -16.23 15.46
N GLN A 143 -1.03 -17.13 15.26
CA GLN A 143 -0.35 -17.82 16.37
C GLN A 143 0.80 -17.01 16.98
N ALA A 144 1.32 -16.00 16.26
CA ALA A 144 2.45 -15.16 16.71
C ALA A 144 2.06 -14.19 17.85
N GLY A 145 3.06 -13.63 18.54
CA GLY A 145 2.87 -12.67 19.64
C GLY A 145 3.18 -13.23 21.04
N GLY A 146 3.32 -12.32 22.02
CA GLY A 146 3.71 -12.65 23.39
C GLY A 146 2.70 -13.53 24.13
N ARG A 147 3.19 -14.24 25.16
CA ARG A 147 2.35 -15.01 26.10
C ARG A 147 2.21 -14.22 27.39
N SER A 148 1.00 -13.80 27.72
CA SER A 148 0.72 -13.15 29.00
C SER A 148 0.32 -14.19 30.05
N LYS A 149 0.75 -13.98 31.30
CA LYS A 149 0.28 -14.72 32.48
C LYS A 149 -0.81 -13.96 33.25
N LYS A 150 -1.05 -12.69 32.91
CA LYS A 150 -1.97 -11.80 33.65
C LYS A 150 -3.36 -11.71 33.01
N HIS A 151 -3.47 -12.05 31.73
CA HIS A 151 -4.70 -12.02 30.95
C HIS A 151 -4.55 -12.95 29.74
N PHE A 152 -5.65 -13.21 29.03
CA PHE A 152 -5.60 -13.96 27.78
C PHE A 152 -4.68 -13.27 26.76
N SER A 153 -3.89 -14.06 26.06
CA SER A 153 -2.95 -13.53 25.07
C SER A 153 -3.72 -12.98 23.87
N ARG A 154 -3.42 -11.75 23.46
CA ARG A 154 -4.01 -11.13 22.26
C ARG A 154 -3.41 -11.79 21.03
N LYS A 155 -4.26 -12.45 20.23
CA LYS A 155 -3.87 -13.32 19.11
C LYS A 155 -4.73 -13.07 17.86
N HIS A 156 -5.35 -11.90 17.80
CA HIS A 156 -6.14 -11.49 16.67
C HIS A 156 -6.17 -9.97 16.57
N ASP A 157 -6.35 -9.51 15.34
CA ASP A 157 -6.78 -8.17 15.01
C ASP A 157 -8.25 -8.21 14.58
N VAL A 158 -8.92 -7.05 14.64
CA VAL A 158 -10.32 -6.92 14.22
C VAL A 158 -10.40 -6.01 13.00
N ILE A 159 -11.20 -6.42 12.01
CA ILE A 159 -11.53 -5.61 10.84
C ILE A 159 -13.05 -5.44 10.81
N LEU A 160 -13.51 -4.19 10.87
CA LEU A 160 -14.92 -3.86 10.72
C LEU A 160 -15.27 -3.77 9.23
N PHE A 161 -16.28 -4.51 8.81
CA PHE A 161 -16.76 -4.51 7.43
C PHE A 161 -18.14 -3.85 7.34
N TYR A 162 -18.21 -2.75 6.60
CA TYR A 162 -19.44 -2.03 6.27
C TYR A 162 -19.64 -1.95 4.76
N ALA A 163 -20.90 -1.98 4.34
CA ALA A 163 -21.27 -1.50 3.01
C ALA A 163 -21.67 -0.03 3.07
N LYS A 164 -21.65 0.67 1.93
CA LYS A 164 -22.27 1.99 1.82
C LYS A 164 -23.80 1.91 1.90
N SER A 165 -24.38 0.89 1.26
CA SER A 165 -25.83 0.71 1.19
C SER A 165 -26.24 -0.76 1.11
N THR A 166 -27.54 -1.01 1.00
CA THR A 166 -28.10 -2.34 0.74
C THR A 166 -27.76 -2.89 -0.65
N ALA A 167 -27.34 -2.05 -1.59
CA ALA A 167 -26.94 -2.43 -2.94
C ALA A 167 -25.52 -3.02 -3.02
N HIS A 168 -24.88 -3.33 -1.88
CA HIS A 168 -23.50 -3.78 -1.82
C HIS A 168 -23.21 -4.94 -2.77
N PHE A 169 -22.03 -4.91 -3.38
CA PHE A 169 -21.53 -6.03 -4.16
C PHE A 169 -20.69 -6.94 -3.26
N PHE A 170 -20.99 -8.25 -3.30
CA PHE A 170 -20.22 -9.27 -2.62
C PHE A 170 -20.24 -10.58 -3.40
N ASP A 171 -19.07 -11.15 -3.68
CA ASP A 171 -18.90 -12.43 -4.34
C ASP A 171 -17.93 -13.33 -3.56
N ILE A 172 -18.49 -14.19 -2.71
CA ILE A 172 -17.72 -15.12 -1.91
C ILE A 172 -17.01 -16.19 -2.76
N THR A 173 -17.48 -16.42 -3.99
CA THR A 173 -16.94 -17.47 -4.86
C THR A 173 -15.52 -17.18 -5.33
N GLN A 174 -15.09 -15.91 -5.26
CA GLN A 174 -13.74 -15.47 -5.61
C GLN A 174 -12.68 -15.77 -4.53
N VAL A 175 -13.10 -16.23 -3.34
CA VAL A 175 -12.20 -16.44 -2.19
C VAL A 175 -12.35 -17.83 -1.57
N PRO A 176 -12.27 -18.92 -2.36
CA PRO A 176 -12.36 -20.26 -1.79
C PRO A 176 -11.17 -20.53 -0.86
N VAL A 177 -11.40 -21.34 0.17
CA VAL A 177 -10.39 -21.77 1.14
C VAL A 177 -10.28 -23.28 1.16
N THR A 178 -9.09 -23.77 1.52
CA THR A 178 -8.87 -25.20 1.67
C THR A 178 -9.70 -25.75 2.82
N ARG A 179 -10.41 -26.84 2.55
CA ARG A 179 -11.16 -27.57 3.58
C ARG A 179 -10.17 -28.09 4.63
N LYS A 180 -10.40 -27.76 5.90
CA LYS A 180 -9.57 -28.27 7.01
C LYS A 180 -9.76 -29.79 7.09
N GLU A 181 -8.68 -30.55 6.95
CA GLU A 181 -8.66 -31.96 7.28
C GLU A 181 -8.89 -32.09 8.79
N GLU A 182 -9.99 -32.75 9.14
CA GLU A 182 -10.42 -33.07 10.50
C GLU A 182 -10.88 -31.92 11.40
N ARG A 183 -12.20 -31.90 11.60
CA ARG A 183 -12.78 -31.77 12.94
C ARG A 183 -13.81 -32.89 13.09
N SER A 184 -13.84 -33.52 14.26
CA SER A 184 -14.99 -34.31 14.71
C SER A 184 -16.22 -33.41 14.65
N ASN A 185 -16.94 -33.48 13.55
CA ASN A 185 -18.14 -32.70 13.33
C ASN A 185 -19.33 -33.65 13.48
N HIS A 186 -20.38 -33.22 14.17
CA HIS A 186 -21.64 -33.97 14.28
C HIS A 186 -22.41 -34.10 12.95
N LEU A 187 -21.81 -33.66 11.84
CA LEU A 187 -22.32 -33.76 10.49
C LEU A 187 -22.32 -35.23 10.06
N LYS A 188 -23.49 -35.75 9.70
CA LYS A 188 -23.62 -37.12 9.19
C LYS A 188 -23.14 -37.16 7.75
N ARG A 189 -22.28 -38.13 7.44
CA ARG A 189 -21.81 -38.35 6.07
C ARG A 189 -22.79 -39.27 5.34
N HIS A 190 -23.13 -38.88 4.13
CA HIS A 190 -24.05 -39.56 3.23
C HIS A 190 -23.44 -39.61 1.82
N VAL A 191 -24.05 -40.42 0.96
CA VAL A 191 -23.76 -40.48 -0.48
C VAL A 191 -25.11 -40.34 -1.18
N ASP A 192 -25.20 -39.48 -2.19
CA ASP A 192 -26.42 -39.30 -2.97
C ASP A 192 -26.60 -40.38 -4.05
N GLU A 193 -27.70 -40.33 -4.79
CA GLU A 193 -28.05 -41.27 -5.85
C GLU A 193 -27.04 -41.27 -7.01
N HIS A 194 -26.22 -40.23 -7.13
CA HIS A 194 -25.18 -40.07 -8.16
C HIS A 194 -23.78 -40.42 -7.65
N GLY A 195 -23.66 -40.93 -6.42
CA GLY A 195 -22.37 -41.30 -5.82
C GLY A 195 -21.58 -40.13 -5.22
N ARG A 196 -22.14 -38.92 -5.16
CA ARG A 196 -21.47 -37.76 -4.55
C ARG A 196 -21.61 -37.83 -3.03
N SER A 197 -20.48 -37.68 -2.33
CA SER A 197 -20.50 -37.65 -0.88
C SER A 197 -20.85 -36.26 -0.36
N TYR A 198 -21.72 -36.23 0.65
CA TYR A 198 -22.14 -35.00 1.31
C TYR A 198 -22.25 -35.20 2.81
N ARG A 199 -22.30 -34.07 3.51
CA ARG A 199 -22.45 -33.99 4.96
C ARG A 199 -23.72 -33.22 5.28
N SER A 200 -24.56 -33.73 6.19
CA SER A 200 -25.81 -33.07 6.57
C SER A 200 -25.96 -32.84 8.06
N ILE A 201 -26.69 -31.78 8.42
CA ILE A 201 -27.11 -31.46 9.77
C ILE A 201 -28.54 -30.91 9.77
N LYS A 202 -29.35 -31.31 10.75
CA LYS A 202 -30.68 -30.75 10.97
C LYS A 202 -30.63 -29.80 12.16
N THR A 203 -30.94 -28.53 11.92
CA THR A 203 -30.96 -27.48 12.94
C THR A 203 -32.21 -26.63 12.75
N GLY A 204 -33.00 -26.44 13.82
CA GLY A 204 -34.21 -25.62 13.76
C GLY A 204 -35.26 -26.11 12.74
N GLY A 205 -35.33 -27.43 12.49
CA GLY A 205 -36.23 -28.02 11.51
C GLY A 205 -35.80 -27.90 10.05
N LYS A 206 -34.69 -27.20 9.75
CA LYS A 206 -34.10 -27.12 8.41
C LYS A 206 -32.93 -28.09 8.27
N GLU A 207 -32.85 -28.75 7.13
CA GLU A 207 -31.72 -29.62 6.76
C GLU A 207 -30.72 -28.82 5.92
N TYR A 208 -29.45 -28.87 6.32
CA TYR A 208 -28.35 -28.23 5.62
C TYR A 208 -27.45 -29.33 5.06
N ILE A 209 -27.17 -29.27 3.76
CA ILE A 209 -26.34 -30.24 3.01
C ILE A 209 -25.08 -29.53 2.53
N TYR A 210 -23.93 -30.17 2.71
CA TYR A 210 -22.63 -29.68 2.29
C TYR A 210 -21.92 -30.77 1.50
N TYR A 211 -21.74 -30.58 0.20
CA TYR A 211 -21.06 -31.58 -0.61
C TYR A 211 -19.56 -31.58 -0.35
N ASP A 212 -18.94 -32.75 -0.55
CA ASP A 212 -17.51 -32.92 -0.31
C ASP A 212 -16.65 -32.33 -1.44
N ASP A 213 -17.20 -32.27 -2.66
CA ASP A 213 -16.60 -31.75 -3.88
C ASP A 213 -16.85 -30.25 -4.13
N GLU A 214 -17.69 -29.61 -3.32
CA GLU A 214 -17.95 -28.17 -3.39
C GLU A 214 -16.84 -27.35 -2.71
N PRO A 215 -16.50 -26.15 -3.24
CA PRO A 215 -15.60 -25.23 -2.59
C PRO A 215 -16.09 -24.83 -1.19
N VAL A 216 -15.15 -24.64 -0.27
CA VAL A 216 -15.44 -24.06 1.04
C VAL A 216 -15.06 -22.59 1.01
N TYR A 217 -15.86 -21.77 1.68
CA TYR A 217 -15.66 -20.34 1.75
C TYR A 217 -15.30 -19.89 3.18
N PRO A 218 -14.56 -18.78 3.33
CA PRO A 218 -14.19 -18.27 4.63
C PRO A 218 -15.42 -17.78 5.39
N ASP A 219 -15.44 -18.03 6.70
CA ASP A 219 -16.32 -17.34 7.64
C ASP A 219 -15.71 -15.97 8.02
N ASP A 220 -16.21 -15.34 9.08
CA ASP A 220 -15.66 -14.10 9.62
C ASP A 220 -14.48 -14.31 10.58
N VAL A 221 -13.97 -15.55 10.74
CA VAL A 221 -12.81 -15.88 11.59
C VAL A 221 -11.65 -16.41 10.74
N TRP A 222 -10.79 -15.50 10.31
CA TRP A 222 -9.68 -15.80 9.40
C TRP A 222 -8.46 -16.30 10.16
N ALA A 223 -8.30 -17.63 10.20
CA ALA A 223 -7.16 -18.30 10.82
C ALA A 223 -6.13 -18.83 9.81
N ASP A 224 -6.46 -18.77 8.53
CA ASP A 224 -5.67 -19.30 7.42
C ASP A 224 -4.79 -18.24 6.74
N VAL A 225 -5.02 -16.96 7.03
CA VAL A 225 -4.16 -15.86 6.57
C VAL A 225 -3.04 -15.61 7.58
N ALA A 226 -1.82 -16.01 7.24
CA ALA A 226 -0.68 -15.87 8.13
C ALA A 226 -0.17 -14.42 8.24
N LEU A 227 0.38 -14.05 9.40
CA LEU A 227 1.17 -12.83 9.56
C LEU A 227 2.47 -12.91 8.74
N LEU A 228 2.94 -11.75 8.27
CA LEU A 228 4.25 -11.66 7.62
C LEU A 228 5.37 -11.98 8.61
N GLN A 229 6.12 -13.03 8.33
CA GLN A 229 7.32 -13.37 9.11
C GLN A 229 8.46 -12.41 8.78
N GLN A 230 9.50 -12.36 9.62
CA GLN A 230 10.63 -11.41 9.43
C GLN A 230 11.36 -11.61 8.10
N LYS A 231 11.43 -12.86 7.61
CA LYS A 231 12.11 -13.22 6.35
C LYS A 231 11.17 -13.34 5.15
N ASP A 232 9.90 -12.96 5.33
CA ASP A 232 8.91 -13.04 4.25
C ASP A 232 9.37 -12.18 3.05
N PRO A 233 9.38 -12.72 1.81
CA PRO A 233 9.77 -11.97 0.62
C PRO A 233 8.96 -10.69 0.38
N GLN A 234 7.72 -10.63 0.87
CA GLN A 234 6.86 -9.46 0.73
C GLN A 234 7.26 -8.31 1.67
N ARG A 235 8.12 -8.56 2.70
CA ARG A 235 8.48 -7.53 3.68
C ARG A 235 9.30 -6.41 3.07
N THR A 236 8.80 -5.19 3.26
CA THR A 236 9.46 -3.95 2.84
C THR A 236 10.40 -3.39 3.90
N GLY A 237 10.07 -3.62 5.18
CA GLY A 237 10.69 -2.94 6.32
C GLY A 237 9.82 -1.85 6.94
N TYR A 238 8.69 -1.49 6.30
CA TYR A 238 7.73 -0.55 6.86
C TYR A 238 6.99 -1.17 8.07
N PRO A 239 6.83 -0.43 9.18
CA PRO A 239 6.12 -0.91 10.36
C PRO A 239 4.64 -1.20 10.06
N GLY A 240 4.05 -2.16 10.77
CA GLY A 240 2.63 -2.48 10.62
C GLY A 240 2.21 -3.17 9.30
N GLN A 241 3.13 -3.43 8.36
CA GLN A 241 2.81 -4.01 7.05
C GLN A 241 1.91 -5.26 7.14
N LYS A 242 0.77 -5.22 6.43
CA LYS A 242 -0.18 -6.34 6.31
C LYS A 242 0.16 -7.25 5.11
N PRO A 243 -0.13 -8.57 5.18
CA PRO A 243 0.09 -9.50 4.07
C PRO A 243 -0.87 -9.23 2.90
N GLN A 244 -0.42 -9.45 1.66
CA GLN A 244 -1.29 -9.31 0.48
C GLN A 244 -2.49 -10.27 0.52
N ALA A 245 -2.32 -11.49 1.01
CA ALA A 245 -3.41 -12.46 1.11
C ALA A 245 -4.61 -11.96 1.95
N LEU A 246 -4.37 -11.09 2.93
CA LEU A 246 -5.45 -10.43 3.68
C LEU A 246 -6.21 -9.45 2.79
N MET A 247 -5.47 -8.63 2.04
CA MET A 247 -6.02 -7.64 1.11
C MET A 247 -6.76 -8.31 -0.05
N ASP A 248 -6.17 -9.36 -0.64
CA ASP A 248 -6.75 -10.11 -1.75
C ASP A 248 -8.12 -10.68 -1.38
N ARG A 249 -8.29 -11.20 -0.15
CA ARG A 249 -9.60 -11.71 0.31
C ARG A 249 -10.67 -10.63 0.33
N MET A 250 -10.36 -9.46 0.90
CA MET A 250 -11.30 -8.33 0.95
C MET A 250 -11.57 -7.79 -0.46
N LEU A 251 -10.51 -7.60 -1.25
CA LEU A 251 -10.54 -7.09 -2.61
C LEU A 251 -11.38 -7.97 -3.54
N LEU A 252 -11.05 -9.25 -3.63
CA LEU A 252 -11.69 -10.17 -4.58
C LEU A 252 -13.15 -10.42 -4.25
N SER A 253 -13.53 -10.39 -2.97
CA SER A 253 -14.92 -10.59 -2.56
C SER A 253 -15.79 -9.35 -2.69
N THR A 254 -15.22 -8.14 -2.83
CA THR A 254 -16.00 -6.87 -2.87
C THR A 254 -15.77 -6.02 -4.11
N THR A 255 -14.98 -6.49 -5.08
CA THR A 255 -14.66 -5.78 -6.33
C THR A 255 -14.57 -6.70 -7.53
N LYS A 256 -14.67 -6.13 -8.73
CA LYS A 256 -14.44 -6.75 -10.04
C LYS A 256 -13.19 -6.14 -10.71
N PRO A 257 -12.58 -6.83 -11.69
CA PRO A 257 -11.56 -6.21 -12.54
C PRO A 257 -12.04 -4.88 -13.13
N GLY A 258 -11.17 -3.88 -13.14
CA GLY A 258 -11.47 -2.51 -13.57
C GLY A 258 -12.13 -1.63 -12.49
N ASP A 259 -12.54 -2.17 -11.35
CA ASP A 259 -13.04 -1.33 -10.25
C ASP A 259 -11.91 -0.50 -9.63
N LEU A 260 -12.27 0.68 -9.12
CA LEU A 260 -11.37 1.54 -8.35
C LEU A 260 -11.41 1.18 -6.87
N VAL A 261 -10.24 0.93 -6.26
CA VAL A 261 -10.11 0.83 -4.81
C VAL A 261 -9.32 1.99 -4.24
N ALA A 262 -9.49 2.30 -2.96
CA ALA A 262 -8.70 3.32 -2.30
C ALA A 262 -8.11 2.85 -0.96
N ASP A 263 -6.92 3.35 -0.69
CA ASP A 263 -6.23 3.26 0.58
C ASP A 263 -5.77 4.67 0.96
N LEU A 264 -6.47 5.29 1.91
CA LEU A 264 -6.26 6.70 2.27
C LEU A 264 -5.18 6.88 3.36
N ALA A 265 -4.54 5.79 3.78
CA ALA A 265 -3.39 5.76 4.68
C ALA A 265 -2.49 4.56 4.29
N CYS A 266 -2.01 4.57 3.04
CA CYS A 266 -1.61 3.33 2.38
C CYS A 266 -0.33 2.67 2.93
N GLY A 267 0.47 3.38 3.70
CA GLY A 267 1.65 2.85 4.37
C GLY A 267 2.58 2.10 3.42
N SER A 268 2.70 0.79 3.62
CA SER A 268 3.52 -0.08 2.77
C SER A 268 2.92 -0.41 1.40
N GLY A 269 1.70 0.03 1.08
CA GLY A 269 1.04 -0.20 -0.21
C GLY A 269 0.60 -1.64 -0.41
N SER A 270 0.12 -2.32 0.64
CA SER A 270 -0.33 -3.72 0.53
C SER A 270 -1.60 -3.85 -0.31
N LEU A 271 -2.62 -3.01 -0.07
CA LEU A 271 -3.83 -2.99 -0.89
C LEU A 271 -3.50 -2.60 -2.34
N LEU A 272 -2.65 -1.61 -2.56
CA LEU A 272 -2.30 -1.12 -3.90
C LEU A 272 -1.65 -2.23 -4.75
N MET A 273 -0.76 -3.02 -4.14
CA MET A 273 -0.12 -4.13 -4.83
C MET A 273 -1.12 -5.26 -5.13
N SER A 274 -2.01 -5.57 -4.19
CA SER A 274 -3.11 -6.52 -4.42
C SER A 274 -4.06 -6.04 -5.53
N ALA A 275 -4.40 -4.76 -5.56
CA ALA A 275 -5.24 -4.16 -6.59
C ALA A 275 -4.60 -4.30 -7.97
N ALA A 276 -3.33 -3.88 -8.10
CA ALA A 276 -2.60 -3.94 -9.35
C ALA A 276 -2.46 -5.39 -9.87
N ASN A 277 -2.09 -6.33 -8.98
CA ASN A 277 -1.96 -7.75 -9.33
C ASN A 277 -3.27 -8.39 -9.78
N ASN A 278 -4.41 -7.87 -9.30
CA ASN A 278 -5.73 -8.37 -9.63
C ASN A 278 -6.46 -7.46 -10.63
N GLN A 279 -5.77 -6.61 -11.40
CA GLN A 279 -6.38 -5.80 -12.46
C GLN A 279 -7.45 -4.82 -11.94
N ARG A 280 -7.25 -4.23 -10.76
CA ARG A 280 -8.06 -3.13 -10.23
C ARG A 280 -7.27 -1.82 -10.32
N HIS A 281 -8.00 -0.73 -10.55
CA HIS A 281 -7.45 0.60 -10.37
C HIS A 281 -7.30 0.91 -8.89
N PHE A 282 -6.35 1.75 -8.51
CA PHE A 282 -6.17 2.14 -7.11
C PHE A 282 -6.00 3.65 -6.92
N LEU A 283 -6.38 4.14 -5.74
CA LEU A 283 -6.07 5.45 -5.20
C LEU A 283 -5.35 5.26 -3.85
N GLY A 284 -4.04 5.35 -3.85
CA GLY A 284 -3.21 5.28 -2.66
C GLY A 284 -2.78 6.67 -2.21
N ILE A 285 -2.99 7.00 -0.94
CA ILE A 285 -2.57 8.27 -0.34
C ILE A 285 -1.88 7.97 0.98
N ASP A 286 -0.73 8.60 1.22
CA ASP A 286 -0.09 8.61 2.52
C ASP A 286 0.70 9.91 2.72
N LYS A 287 0.68 10.48 3.92
CA LYS A 287 1.41 11.71 4.25
C LYS A 287 2.92 11.47 4.45
N SER A 288 3.32 10.22 4.70
CA SER A 288 4.71 9.84 4.94
C SER A 288 5.49 9.69 3.63
N PRO A 289 6.56 10.47 3.41
CA PRO A 289 7.43 10.30 2.24
C PRO A 289 8.03 8.89 2.16
N VAL A 290 8.22 8.24 3.31
CA VAL A 290 8.76 6.88 3.39
C VAL A 290 7.72 5.85 2.95
N ALA A 291 6.48 5.97 3.41
CA ALA A 291 5.36 5.13 2.94
C ALA A 291 5.23 5.21 1.41
N PHE A 292 5.26 6.44 0.90
CA PHE A 292 5.20 6.71 -0.53
C PHE A 292 6.36 6.02 -1.28
N ALA A 293 7.61 6.21 -0.85
CA ALA A 293 8.79 5.59 -1.46
C ALA A 293 8.76 4.05 -1.41
N VAL A 294 8.34 3.47 -0.29
CA VAL A 294 8.17 2.02 -0.12
C VAL A 294 7.08 1.48 -1.05
N SER A 295 5.93 2.14 -1.12
CA SER A 295 4.82 1.76 -1.98
C SER A 295 5.20 1.82 -3.46
N ARG A 296 5.89 2.88 -3.89
CA ARG A 296 6.39 3.01 -5.27
C ARG A 296 7.38 1.90 -5.64
N LYS A 297 8.26 1.52 -4.71
CA LYS A 297 9.21 0.41 -4.92
C LYS A 297 8.49 -0.91 -5.20
N ARG A 298 7.38 -1.19 -4.50
CA ARG A 298 6.56 -2.39 -4.76
C ARG A 298 5.86 -2.32 -6.12
N LEU A 299 5.43 -1.12 -6.50
CA LEU A 299 4.78 -0.84 -7.77
C LEU A 299 5.78 -0.64 -8.93
N ALA A 300 7.08 -0.86 -8.72
CA ALA A 300 8.13 -0.67 -9.73
C ALA A 300 7.88 -1.40 -11.07
N PRO A 301 7.28 -2.62 -11.10
CA PRO A 301 6.94 -3.28 -12.36
C PRO A 301 5.91 -2.54 -13.22
N TYR A 302 5.16 -1.61 -12.65
CA TYR A 302 4.11 -0.85 -13.32
C TYR A 302 4.61 0.54 -13.73
N ARG A 303 4.15 1.03 -14.89
CA ARG A 303 4.67 2.24 -15.55
C ARG A 303 4.32 3.53 -14.82
N LEU A 304 5.32 4.35 -14.57
CA LEU A 304 5.15 5.62 -13.88
C LEU A 304 4.87 6.80 -14.83
N VAL A 305 3.77 7.51 -14.59
CA VAL A 305 3.48 8.85 -15.11
C VAL A 305 3.34 9.79 -13.91
N CYS A 306 3.90 11.00 -13.94
CA CYS A 306 3.70 11.96 -12.85
C CYS A 306 3.42 13.35 -13.38
N GLN A 307 2.64 14.11 -12.61
CA GLN A 307 2.42 15.54 -12.86
C GLN A 307 3.48 16.33 -12.10
N ALA A 308 4.11 17.28 -12.79
CA ALA A 308 5.28 17.98 -12.27
C ALA A 308 5.06 19.50 -12.20
N PRO A 309 4.60 20.04 -11.07
CA PRO A 309 4.71 21.46 -10.79
C PRO A 309 6.15 21.80 -10.38
N PHE A 310 6.83 22.65 -11.15
CA PHE A 310 8.22 23.05 -10.88
C PHE A 310 8.33 23.92 -9.62
N SER A 311 9.31 23.62 -8.76
CA SER A 311 9.67 24.41 -7.56
C SER A 311 11.16 24.26 -7.22
N ASP A 312 11.80 25.36 -6.81
CA ASP A 312 13.23 25.42 -6.50
C ASP A 312 13.56 24.84 -5.12
N HIS A 313 14.52 23.90 -5.06
CA HIS A 313 14.97 23.27 -3.82
C HIS A 313 16.45 22.82 -3.93
N GLY A 314 17.19 22.81 -2.81
CA GLY A 314 18.67 22.79 -2.74
C GLY A 314 19.46 21.47 -2.89
N ALA A 315 18.85 20.37 -3.36
CA ALA A 315 19.61 19.17 -3.76
C ALA A 315 20.23 19.39 -5.14
N MET A 316 21.36 18.74 -5.46
CA MET A 316 22.02 18.87 -6.77
C MET A 316 22.23 17.50 -7.41
N LEU A 317 21.72 17.32 -8.63
CA LEU A 317 21.94 16.14 -9.48
C LEU A 317 22.92 16.49 -10.61
N ASP A 318 24.01 15.74 -10.72
CA ASP A 318 24.85 15.72 -11.91
C ASP A 318 24.41 14.55 -12.81
N ALA A 319 23.93 14.89 -14.00
CA ALA A 319 23.39 13.94 -14.96
C ALA A 319 23.77 14.31 -16.40
N SER A 320 23.80 13.29 -17.25
CA SER A 320 24.13 13.38 -18.67
C SER A 320 23.00 12.83 -19.54
N SER A 321 22.89 13.34 -20.76
CA SER A 321 22.04 12.78 -21.80
C SER A 321 22.80 12.81 -23.11
N VAL A 322 23.00 11.64 -23.71
CA VAL A 322 23.72 11.47 -24.98
C VAL A 322 22.78 10.83 -26.00
N PRO A 323 22.54 11.45 -27.17
CA PRO A 323 21.73 10.83 -28.21
C PRO A 323 22.49 9.66 -28.86
N GLY A 324 21.80 8.54 -29.04
CA GLY A 324 22.23 7.36 -29.81
C GLY A 324 21.29 7.07 -30.97
N ILE A 325 21.43 5.89 -31.59
CA ILE A 325 20.55 5.47 -32.71
C ILE A 325 19.22 4.96 -32.13
N GLY A 326 18.19 5.81 -32.18
CA GLY A 326 16.82 5.46 -31.76
C GLY A 326 16.52 5.64 -30.27
N TYR A 327 17.51 6.03 -29.46
CA TYR A 327 17.37 6.26 -28.02
C TYR A 327 18.31 7.37 -27.53
N TYR A 328 18.03 7.90 -26.35
CA TYR A 328 18.95 8.67 -25.52
C TYR A 328 19.52 7.77 -24.43
N THR A 329 20.84 7.78 -24.25
CA THR A 329 21.47 7.24 -23.04
C THR A 329 21.44 8.34 -21.99
N VAL A 330 20.66 8.14 -20.93
CA VAL A 330 20.53 9.05 -19.80
C VAL A 330 21.35 8.50 -18.64
N GLY A 331 22.24 9.29 -18.06
CA GLY A 331 23.12 8.87 -16.97
C GLY A 331 23.01 9.76 -15.75
N ILE A 332 23.14 9.17 -14.56
CA ILE A 332 23.36 9.89 -13.29
C ILE A 332 24.79 9.66 -12.81
N ASN A 333 25.50 10.76 -12.51
CA ASN A 333 26.92 10.74 -12.17
C ASN A 333 27.12 10.94 -10.67
N SER A 334 26.45 11.93 -10.09
CA SER A 334 26.49 12.20 -8.66
C SER A 334 25.19 12.86 -8.19
N TYR A 335 24.88 12.68 -6.90
CA TYR A 335 23.72 13.30 -6.25
C TYR A 335 24.13 13.80 -4.88
N ILE A 336 23.72 15.00 -4.53
CA ILE A 336 24.04 15.67 -3.28
C ILE A 336 22.75 16.04 -2.57
N VAL A 337 22.66 15.59 -1.32
CA VAL A 337 21.67 16.06 -0.35
C VAL A 337 22.39 17.02 0.60
N PRO A 338 21.85 18.24 0.85
CA PRO A 338 22.38 19.15 1.87
C PRO A 338 22.59 18.45 3.21
N GLU A 339 23.72 18.68 3.88
CA GLU A 339 24.02 18.00 5.14
C GLU A 339 22.96 18.30 6.22
N GLU A 340 22.41 19.50 6.23
CA GLU A 340 21.30 19.93 7.10
C GLU A 340 20.05 19.04 6.97
N ASP A 341 19.77 18.52 5.78
CA ASP A 341 18.64 17.61 5.53
C ASP A 341 18.90 16.20 6.08
N LEU A 342 20.16 15.87 6.35
CA LEU A 342 20.55 14.59 6.96
C LEU A 342 20.66 14.71 8.49
N VAL A 343 20.72 15.93 9.02
CA VAL A 343 20.79 16.18 10.47
C VAL A 343 19.50 15.68 11.12
N GLY A 344 19.66 14.86 12.16
CA GLY A 344 18.55 14.33 12.95
C GLY A 344 18.14 12.89 12.62
N PHE A 345 18.59 12.34 11.48
CA PHE A 345 18.36 10.93 11.17
C PHE A 345 19.49 10.05 11.72
N GLU A 346 19.11 8.96 12.40
CA GLU A 346 20.07 8.00 12.90
C GLU A 346 20.55 7.06 11.79
N THR A 347 21.86 6.97 11.60
CA THR A 347 22.48 6.00 10.69
C THR A 347 22.96 4.77 11.44
N GLN A 348 22.96 3.62 10.74
CA GLN A 348 23.61 2.40 11.19
C GLN A 348 24.66 1.98 10.16
N PRO A 349 25.95 1.80 10.55
CA PRO A 349 26.54 2.21 11.83
C PRO A 349 26.44 3.74 12.06
N LYS A 350 26.61 4.19 13.30
CA LYS A 350 26.51 5.62 13.64
C LYS A 350 27.58 6.43 12.92
N GLY A 351 27.19 7.54 12.30
CA GLY A 351 28.10 8.39 11.52
C GLY A 351 28.53 7.77 10.18
N LEU A 352 27.70 6.89 9.60
CA LEU A 352 27.95 6.31 8.28
C LEU A 352 28.05 7.46 7.26
N PRO A 353 29.19 7.63 6.55
CA PRO A 353 29.29 8.63 5.50
C PRO A 353 28.46 8.19 4.30
N ILE A 354 27.32 8.83 4.08
CA ILE A 354 26.44 8.58 2.94
C ILE A 354 26.59 9.73 1.96
N ARG A 355 26.98 9.46 0.72
CA ARG A 355 27.25 10.50 -0.30
C ARG A 355 27.08 9.98 -1.71
N GLY A 356 26.96 10.89 -2.67
CA GLY A 356 26.85 10.52 -4.09
C GLY A 356 25.65 9.62 -4.35
N LEU A 357 25.83 8.60 -5.17
CA LEU A 357 24.73 7.71 -5.57
C LEU A 357 24.27 6.73 -4.47
N ASP A 358 24.93 6.69 -3.31
CA ASP A 358 24.41 5.96 -2.15
C ASP A 358 23.15 6.64 -1.57
N LEU A 359 23.00 7.96 -1.81
CA LEU A 359 21.82 8.75 -1.45
C LEU A 359 20.63 8.51 -2.39
N VAL A 360 20.81 7.77 -3.48
CA VAL A 360 19.76 7.46 -4.45
C VAL A 360 19.22 6.06 -4.19
N ASP A 361 17.93 5.98 -3.86
CA ASP A 361 17.24 4.70 -3.66
C ASP A 361 16.59 4.21 -4.96
N GLN A 362 16.02 5.13 -5.75
CA GLN A 362 15.32 4.83 -7.00
C GLN A 362 15.51 5.99 -7.97
N TRP A 363 15.56 5.70 -9.28
CA TRP A 363 15.43 6.75 -10.29
C TRP A 363 14.80 6.21 -11.58
N CYS A 364 14.19 7.12 -12.33
CA CYS A 364 13.57 6.86 -13.62
C CYS A 364 14.09 7.84 -14.65
N ALA A 365 14.33 7.36 -15.86
CA ALA A 365 14.60 8.19 -17.02
C ALA A 365 13.38 8.18 -17.95
N GLY A 366 13.03 9.34 -18.49
CA GLY A 366 11.84 9.47 -19.30
C GLY A 366 11.75 10.78 -20.06
N LEU A 367 10.54 11.08 -20.54
CA LEU A 367 10.25 12.28 -21.32
C LEU A 367 9.18 13.13 -20.63
N MET A 368 9.44 14.43 -20.59
CA MET A 368 8.51 15.46 -20.15
C MET A 368 7.79 16.06 -21.36
N ASN A 369 6.46 16.09 -21.31
CA ASN A 369 5.61 16.71 -22.31
C ASN A 369 4.48 17.48 -21.62
N LYS A 370 4.38 18.80 -21.87
CA LYS A 370 3.30 19.66 -21.34
C LYS A 370 3.04 19.49 -19.83
N GLY A 371 4.10 19.40 -19.02
CA GLY A 371 4.01 19.23 -17.56
C GLY A 371 3.75 17.80 -17.06
N VAL A 372 3.72 16.82 -17.97
CA VAL A 372 3.57 15.40 -17.67
C VAL A 372 4.88 14.66 -17.95
N PHE A 373 5.43 14.03 -16.92
CA PHE A 373 6.59 13.14 -17.07
C PHE A 373 6.13 11.70 -17.25
N VAL A 374 6.72 11.02 -18.22
CA VAL A 374 6.47 9.62 -18.52
C VAL A 374 7.78 8.86 -18.42
N ALA A 375 7.88 7.93 -17.47
CA ALA A 375 9.04 7.06 -17.33
C ALA A 375 9.05 5.99 -18.43
N TYR A 376 10.23 5.78 -19.03
CA TYR A 376 10.48 4.72 -20.02
C TYR A 376 11.47 3.68 -19.51
N ALA A 377 12.34 4.05 -18.57
CA ALA A 377 13.26 3.16 -17.91
C ALA A 377 13.41 3.55 -16.44
N SER A 378 13.75 2.59 -15.58
CA SER A 378 13.94 2.82 -14.15
C SER A 378 15.00 1.90 -13.57
N SER A 379 15.70 2.38 -12.55
CA SER A 379 16.55 1.55 -11.70
C SER A 379 16.16 1.74 -10.23
N VAL A 380 16.04 0.63 -9.52
CA VAL A 380 15.55 0.59 -8.14
C VAL A 380 16.43 -0.33 -7.33
N ARG A 381 16.89 0.13 -6.17
CA ARG A 381 17.63 -0.74 -5.24
C ARG A 381 16.68 -1.72 -4.56
N GLN A 382 16.98 -3.00 -4.70
CA GLN A 382 16.25 -4.09 -4.05
C GLN A 382 17.25 -5.11 -3.51
N LYS A 383 16.77 -6.04 -2.67
CA LYS A 383 17.66 -7.07 -2.10
C LYS A 383 18.26 -7.96 -3.19
N GLN A 384 17.50 -8.24 -4.25
CA GLN A 384 17.92 -9.04 -5.40
C GLN A 384 18.77 -8.23 -6.38
N THR A 385 18.57 -6.91 -6.46
CA THR A 385 19.27 -5.98 -7.34
C THR A 385 19.80 -4.78 -6.54
N PRO A 386 20.88 -4.98 -5.74
CA PRO A 386 21.38 -3.95 -4.83
C PRO A 386 22.10 -2.80 -5.56
N VAL A 387 22.70 -3.10 -6.72
CA VAL A 387 23.39 -2.15 -7.59
C VAL A 387 22.37 -1.30 -8.33
N LEU A 388 22.60 0.02 -8.34
CA LEU A 388 21.83 0.94 -9.16
C LEU A 388 22.46 1.02 -10.55
N GLN A 389 21.68 0.78 -11.60
CA GLN A 389 22.12 1.11 -12.96
C GLN A 389 22.28 2.62 -13.04
N THR A 390 23.47 3.10 -13.41
CA THR A 390 23.77 4.53 -13.52
C THR A 390 23.43 5.10 -14.89
N GLN A 391 23.07 4.24 -15.85
CA GLN A 391 22.65 4.58 -17.19
C GLN A 391 21.35 3.86 -17.54
N LEU A 392 20.44 4.58 -18.18
CA LEU A 392 19.16 4.09 -18.67
C LEU A 392 18.93 4.57 -20.09
N GLU A 393 18.21 3.77 -20.88
CA GLU A 393 17.86 4.11 -22.26
C GLU A 393 16.43 4.65 -22.33
N VAL A 394 16.27 5.79 -22.99
CA VAL A 394 14.96 6.42 -23.22
C VAL A 394 14.74 6.51 -24.73
N PRO A 395 13.59 6.08 -25.28
CA PRO A 395 13.36 6.13 -26.72
C PRO A 395 13.37 7.56 -27.26
N LEU A 396 13.84 7.72 -28.50
CA LEU A 396 13.89 9.02 -29.17
C LEU A 396 12.49 9.45 -29.65
N LEU A 397 11.68 9.97 -28.73
CA LEU A 397 10.31 10.46 -29.00
C LEU A 397 10.20 11.97 -28.69
N ARG A 398 9.06 12.57 -29.06
CA ARG A 398 8.78 13.97 -28.70
C ARG A 398 8.76 14.14 -27.17
N GLY A 399 9.50 15.13 -26.68
CA GLY A 399 9.54 15.52 -25.28
C GLY A 399 10.93 15.94 -24.82
N THR A 400 11.01 16.46 -23.61
CA THR A 400 12.29 16.85 -22.99
C THR A 400 12.79 15.70 -22.12
N VAL A 401 14.02 15.23 -22.35
CA VAL A 401 14.63 14.21 -21.49
C VAL A 401 14.64 14.68 -20.04
N SER A 402 14.12 13.83 -19.17
CA SER A 402 13.92 14.15 -17.76
C SER A 402 14.24 12.95 -16.87
N ILE A 403 14.63 13.23 -15.64
CA ILE A 403 15.02 12.26 -14.62
C ILE A 403 14.15 12.48 -13.40
N LEU A 404 13.43 11.45 -12.96
CA LEU A 404 12.78 11.43 -11.64
C LEU A 404 13.65 10.64 -10.68
N LEU A 405 14.03 11.24 -9.56
CA LEU A 405 14.90 10.64 -8.55
C LEU A 405 14.18 10.58 -7.20
N ILE A 406 14.28 9.43 -6.54
CA ILE A 406 13.82 9.18 -5.17
C ILE A 406 15.04 8.94 -4.30
N ASP A 407 15.27 9.84 -3.35
CA ASP A 407 16.41 9.76 -2.44
C ASP A 407 16.15 8.87 -1.23
N VAL A 408 17.19 8.63 -0.43
CA VAL A 408 17.11 7.83 0.81
C VAL A 408 16.27 8.47 1.92
N LEU A 409 15.76 9.69 1.75
CA LEU A 409 14.79 10.29 2.67
C LEU A 409 13.35 10.14 2.15
N GLY A 410 13.16 9.47 1.01
CA GLY A 410 11.87 9.30 0.34
C GLY A 410 11.43 10.52 -0.47
N ARG A 411 12.29 11.54 -0.60
CA ARG A 411 11.95 12.76 -1.34
C ARG A 411 12.03 12.51 -2.83
N ARG A 412 11.09 13.08 -3.58
CA ARG A 412 11.00 12.93 -5.04
C ARG A 412 11.33 14.22 -5.74
N THR A 413 12.28 14.15 -6.65
CA THR A 413 12.79 15.29 -7.39
C THR A 413 12.80 14.96 -8.87
N LEU A 414 12.12 15.77 -9.66
CA LEU A 414 12.12 15.65 -11.11
C LEU A 414 13.04 16.71 -11.70
N TRP A 415 13.88 16.28 -12.64
CA TRP A 415 14.94 17.07 -13.25
C TRP A 415 14.72 17.07 -14.76
N THR A 416 14.68 18.24 -15.38
CA THR A 416 14.56 18.35 -16.84
C THR A 416 15.83 18.96 -17.41
N ALA A 417 16.34 18.42 -18.51
CA ALA A 417 17.46 19.03 -19.21
C ALA A 417 16.94 20.32 -19.88
N THR A 418 17.39 21.49 -19.44
CA THR A 418 17.04 22.71 -20.18
C THR A 418 17.76 22.66 -21.54
N PRO A 419 17.06 22.89 -22.67
CA PRO A 419 17.75 23.09 -23.93
C PRO A 419 18.76 24.22 -23.75
N VAL A 420 20.00 24.01 -24.18
CA VAL A 420 20.94 25.13 -24.31
C VAL A 420 20.31 26.05 -25.36
N MET A 421 19.85 27.23 -24.94
CA MET A 421 19.35 28.27 -25.86
C MET A 421 20.44 28.72 -26.82
#